data_AF-A0A1Y0FYA1-F1
#
_entry.id   AF-A0A1Y0FYA1-F1
#
_cell.length_a   1.000
_cell.length_b   1.000
_cell.length_c   1.000
_cell.angle_alpha   90.00
_cell.angle_beta   90.00
_cell.angle_gamma   90.00
#
_symmetry.space_group_name_H-M   'P 1'
#
loop_
_entity.id
_entity.type
_entity.pdbx_description
1 polymer ?
#
loop_
_entity_poly.entity_id
_entity_poly.type
_entity_poly.pdbx_seq_one_letter_code
_entity_poly.pdbx_strand_id
1 'polypeptide(L)'
;MAKVTVVTKILNVLLQLILLISLMGFVSFANVYGFFWAAVTGVILFGVNRQQRWAYFACAAWALACYQLAKQGYEFESVKRWVMLLGFLVIGLAIYLHETLGKKAATNNARESDQG
;
A
#
# COMPACT_ATOMS: atom_id res chain seq x y z
N MET A 1 0.97 -15.66 20.87
CA MET A 1 1.39 -15.38 19.48
C MET A 1 0.26 -15.36 18.45
N ALA A 2 -0.93 -15.95 18.69
CA ALA A 2 -2.04 -15.97 17.73
C ALA A 2 -2.73 -14.59 17.50
N LYS A 3 -2.91 -13.77 18.54
CA LYS A 3 -3.53 -12.42 18.41
C LYS A 3 -2.75 -11.49 17.49
N VAL A 4 -1.42 -11.52 17.55
CA VAL A 4 -0.55 -10.68 16.70
C VAL A 4 -0.76 -11.01 15.22
N THR A 5 -1.00 -12.28 14.89
CA THR A 5 -1.26 -12.76 13.53
C THR A 5 -2.63 -12.33 13.00
N VAL A 6 -3.65 -12.30 13.87
CA VAL A 6 -5.00 -11.82 13.49
C VAL A 6 -4.99 -10.32 13.22
N VAL A 7 -4.33 -9.53 14.10
CA VAL A 7 -4.20 -8.08 13.93
C VAL A 7 -3.47 -7.74 12.63
N THR A 8 -2.35 -8.40 12.32
CA THR A 8 -1.64 -8.16 11.04
C THR A 8 -2.46 -8.52 9.81
N LYS A 9 -3.25 -9.61 9.86
CA LYS A 9 -4.16 -9.96 8.75
C LYS A 9 -5.25 -8.91 8.55
N ILE A 10 -5.85 -8.42 9.63
CA ILE A 10 -6.86 -7.34 9.56
C ILE A 10 -6.25 -6.06 9.01
N LEU A 11 -5.06 -5.66 9.48
CA LEU A 11 -4.35 -4.49 8.97
C LEU A 11 -3.99 -4.64 7.48
N ASN A 12 -3.63 -5.84 7.02
CA ASN A 12 -3.37 -6.09 5.61
C ASN A 12 -4.63 -5.91 4.75
N VAL A 13 -5.77 -6.44 5.21
CA VAL A 13 -7.07 -6.25 4.53
C VAL A 13 -7.47 -4.78 4.52
N LEU A 14 -7.27 -4.07 5.64
CA LEU A 14 -7.51 -2.63 5.71
C LEU A 14 -6.66 -1.87 4.68
N LEU A 15 -5.37 -2.20 4.56
CA LEU A 15 -4.47 -1.60 3.58
C LEU A 15 -4.97 -1.86 2.14
N GLN A 16 -5.41 -3.08 1.85
CA GLN A 16 -5.98 -3.42 0.55
C GLN A 16 -7.23 -2.60 0.24
N LEU A 17 -8.15 -2.44 1.20
CA LEU A 17 -9.34 -1.61 1.02
C LEU A 17 -8.98 -0.15 0.72
N ILE A 18 -7.99 0.42 1.42
CA ILE A 18 -7.51 1.78 1.17
C ILE A 18 -6.95 1.92 -0.25
N LEU A 19 -6.14 0.94 -0.69
CA LEU A 19 -5.59 0.92 -2.04
C LEU A 19 -6.69 0.78 -3.11
N LEU A 20 -7.73 -0.02 -2.84
CA LEU A 20 -8.86 -0.24 -3.75
C LEU A 20 -9.71 1.02 -3.90
N ILE A 21 -10.03 1.69 -2.79
CA ILE A 21 -10.72 3.00 -2.80
C ILE A 21 -9.88 4.04 -3.54
N SER A 22 -8.56 4.06 -3.31
CA SER A 22 -7.66 4.98 -3.99
C SER A 22 -7.62 4.72 -5.49
N LEU A 23 -7.57 3.45 -5.91
CA LEU A 23 -7.61 3.05 -7.32
C LEU A 23 -8.90 3.52 -8.00
N MET A 24 -10.06 3.35 -7.35
CA MET A 24 -11.32 3.90 -7.85
C MET A 24 -11.29 5.42 -7.96
N GLY A 25 -10.72 6.11 -6.96
CA GLY A 25 -10.52 7.56 -6.99
C GLY A 25 -9.70 8.00 -8.20
N PHE A 26 -8.54 7.38 -8.44
CA PHE A 26 -7.66 7.70 -9.57
C PHE A 26 -8.28 7.41 -10.94
N VAL A 27 -9.03 6.31 -11.07
CA VAL A 27 -9.77 6.00 -12.30
C VAL A 27 -10.86 7.02 -12.58
N SER A 28 -11.52 7.55 -11.54
CA SER A 28 -12.60 8.54 -11.70
C SER A 28 -12.13 9.90 -12.25
N PHE A 29 -10.84 10.23 -12.16
CA PHE A 29 -10.32 11.49 -12.70
C PHE A 29 -10.23 11.51 -14.24
N ALA A 30 -10.43 10.37 -14.93
CA ALA A 30 -10.45 10.25 -16.40
C ALA A 30 -9.30 10.98 -17.13
N ASN A 31 -8.15 11.13 -16.46
CA ASN A 31 -6.96 11.83 -16.93
C ASN A 31 -5.82 10.84 -17.13
N VAL A 32 -4.88 11.11 -18.05
CA VAL A 32 -3.71 10.27 -18.33
C VAL A 32 -2.86 10.06 -17.07
N TYR A 33 -2.76 11.11 -16.24
CA TYR A 33 -2.05 11.04 -14.96
C TYR A 33 -2.76 10.10 -13.97
N GLY A 34 -4.08 10.24 -13.81
CA GLY A 34 -4.89 9.34 -12.98
C GLY A 34 -4.79 7.88 -13.42
N PHE A 35 -4.75 7.62 -14.73
CA PHE A 35 -4.58 6.26 -15.26
C PHE A 35 -3.23 5.65 -14.90
N PHE A 36 -2.14 6.43 -14.99
CA PHE A 36 -0.81 5.99 -14.56
C PHE A 36 -0.79 5.64 -13.06
N TRP A 37 -1.35 6.51 -12.21
CA TRP A 37 -1.44 6.26 -10.77
C TRP A 37 -2.31 5.06 -10.43
N ALA A 38 -3.43 4.86 -11.14
CA ALA A 38 -4.28 3.69 -10.99
C ALA A 38 -3.52 2.40 -11.34
N ALA A 39 -2.73 2.39 -12.42
CA ALA A 39 -1.91 1.24 -12.80
C ALA A 39 -0.86 0.93 -11.73
N VAL A 40 -0.13 1.93 -11.24
CA VAL A 40 0.86 1.76 -10.16
C VAL A 40 0.19 1.23 -8.88
N THR A 41 -0.96 1.80 -8.50
CA THR A 41 -1.73 1.37 -7.33
C THR A 41 -2.21 -0.08 -7.48
N GLY A 42 -2.60 -0.50 -8.68
CA GLY A 42 -3.02 -1.87 -8.99
C GLY A 42 -1.88 -2.88 -8.84
N VAL A 43 -0.68 -2.55 -9.31
CA VAL A 43 0.51 -3.40 -9.12
C VAL A 43 0.86 -3.55 -7.64
N ILE A 44 0.79 -2.46 -6.88
CA ILE A 44 1.02 -2.48 -5.43
C ILE A 44 -0.04 -3.33 -4.74
N LEU A 45 -1.33 -3.15 -5.07
CA LEU A 45 -2.42 -3.94 -4.52
C LEU A 45 -2.25 -5.44 -4.79
N PHE A 46 -1.87 -5.81 -6.01
CA PHE A 46 -1.57 -7.20 -6.37
C PHE A 46 -0.40 -7.77 -5.55
N GLY A 47 0.68 -6.99 -5.40
CA GLY A 47 1.84 -7.38 -4.60
C GLY A 47 1.51 -7.52 -3.11
N VAL A 48 0.70 -6.61 -2.55
CA VAL A 48 0.23 -6.66 -1.15
C VAL A 48 -0.70 -7.87 -0.95
N ASN A 49 -1.51 -8.23 -1.95
CA ASN A 49 -2.33 -9.44 -1.90
C ASN A 49 -1.51 -10.73 -1.87
N ARG A 50 -0.36 -10.75 -2.56
CA ARG A 50 0.63 -11.83 -2.46
C ARG A 50 1.56 -11.71 -1.26
N GLN A 51 1.31 -10.77 -0.34
CA GLN A 51 2.11 -10.51 0.87
C GLN A 51 3.60 -10.31 0.55
N GLN A 52 3.91 -9.75 -0.62
CA GLN A 52 5.28 -9.56 -1.07
C GLN A 52 5.93 -8.40 -0.32
N ARG A 53 7.16 -8.62 0.18
CA ARG A 53 7.90 -7.61 0.94
C ARG A 53 8.06 -6.31 0.16
N TRP A 54 8.44 -6.40 -1.10
CA TRP A 54 8.62 -5.25 -2.00
C TRP A 54 7.34 -4.43 -2.20
N ALA A 55 6.17 -5.07 -2.13
CA ALA A 55 4.90 -4.39 -2.33
C ALA A 55 4.52 -3.48 -1.15
N TYR A 56 4.82 -3.90 0.08
CA TYR A 56 4.63 -3.04 1.26
C TYR A 56 5.56 -1.83 1.23
N PHE A 57 6.81 -2.02 0.79
CA PHE A 57 7.75 -0.92 0.60
C PHE A 57 7.28 0.04 -0.51
N ALA A 58 6.86 -0.51 -1.66
CA ALA A 58 6.29 0.27 -2.74
C ALA A 58 5.03 1.03 -2.30
N CYS A 59 4.19 0.45 -1.46
CA CYS A 59 3.02 1.11 -0.88
C CYS A 59 3.41 2.32 0.00
N ALA A 60 4.46 2.21 0.81
CA ALA A 60 4.96 3.33 1.61
C ALA A 60 5.52 4.44 0.70
N ALA A 61 6.30 4.09 -0.32
CA ALA A 61 6.83 5.06 -1.29
C ALA A 61 5.71 5.75 -2.09
N TRP A 62 4.70 4.98 -2.52
CA TRP A 62 3.51 5.50 -3.19
C TRP A 62 2.72 6.46 -2.30
N ALA A 63 2.50 6.12 -1.02
CA ALA A 63 1.81 7.00 -0.08
C ALA A 63 2.59 8.31 0.15
N LEU A 64 3.92 8.25 0.20
CA LEU A 64 4.78 9.43 0.26
C LEU A 64 4.66 10.28 -1.00
N ALA A 65 4.61 9.66 -2.18
CA ALA A 65 4.45 10.38 -3.43
C ALA A 65 3.06 11.04 -3.53
N CYS A 66 1.98 10.36 -3.12
CA CYS A 66 0.64 10.94 -2.98
C CYS A 66 0.64 12.13 -2.01
N TYR A 67 1.38 12.04 -0.90
CA TYR A 67 1.55 13.15 0.03
C TYR A 67 2.22 14.37 -0.64
N GLN A 68 3.30 14.15 -1.42
CA GLN A 68 3.97 15.23 -2.15
C GLN A 68 3.07 15.87 -3.22
N LEU A 69 2.29 15.05 -3.95
CA LEU A 69 1.33 15.55 -4.94
C LEU A 69 0.22 16.39 -4.29
N ALA A 70 -0.31 15.93 -3.15
CA ALA A 70 -1.27 16.71 -2.37
C ALA A 70 -0.66 18.04 -1.90
N LYS A 71 0.63 18.04 -1.51
CA LYS A 71 1.35 19.25 -1.08
C LYS A 71 1.45 20.29 -2.19
N GLN A 72 1.80 19.85 -3.40
CA GLN A 72 1.93 20.70 -4.58
C GLN A 72 0.56 21.17 -5.14
N GLY A 73 -0.56 20.62 -4.63
CA GLY A 73 -1.90 21.13 -4.92
C GLY A 73 -2.45 20.71 -6.29
N TYR A 74 -1.84 19.71 -6.94
CA TYR A 74 -2.03 19.55 -8.38
C TYR A 74 -3.42 19.03 -8.80
N GLU A 75 -4.14 18.25 -7.97
CA GLU A 75 -5.51 17.80 -8.29
C GLU A 75 -6.40 17.56 -7.04
N PHE A 76 -5.94 17.96 -5.85
CA PHE A 76 -6.55 17.57 -4.56
C PHE A 76 -6.94 18.74 -3.67
N GLU A 77 -7.16 19.96 -4.18
CA GLU A 77 -7.36 21.14 -3.31
C GLU A 77 -8.48 20.94 -2.25
N SER A 78 -9.57 20.28 -2.62
CA SER A 78 -10.68 19.95 -1.71
C SER A 78 -10.43 18.76 -0.75
N VAL A 79 -9.51 17.84 -1.09
CA VAL A 79 -9.25 16.60 -0.34
C VAL A 79 -7.83 16.54 0.23
N LYS A 80 -7.03 17.60 0.02
CA LYS A 80 -5.60 17.72 0.33
C LYS A 80 -5.28 17.30 1.75
N ARG A 81 -6.08 17.79 2.70
CA ARG A 81 -5.89 17.54 4.13
C ARG A 81 -6.10 16.07 4.49
N TRP A 82 -7.09 15.43 3.86
CA TRP A 82 -7.38 14.01 4.08
C TRP A 82 -6.33 13.11 3.44
N VAL A 83 -5.90 13.41 2.21
CA VAL A 83 -4.84 12.66 1.52
C VAL A 83 -3.51 12.76 2.28
N MET A 84 -3.17 13.93 2.84
CA MET A 84 -1.97 14.08 3.65
C MET A 84 -2.01 13.28 4.96
N LEU A 85 -3.12 13.35 5.69
CA LEU A 85 -3.29 12.61 6.95
C LEU A 85 -3.32 11.09 6.73
N LEU A 86 -4.07 10.65 5.72
CA LEU A 86 -4.14 9.23 5.36
C LEU A 86 -2.80 8.73 4.81
N GLY A 87 -2.11 9.51 3.97
CA GLY A 87 -0.79 9.16 3.47
C GLY A 87 0.21 8.90 4.59
N PHE A 88 0.26 9.77 5.60
CA PHE A 88 1.14 9.59 6.75
C PHE A 88 0.82 8.32 7.56
N LEU A 89 -0.46 8.07 7.82
CA LEU A 89 -0.92 6.85 8.49
C LEU A 89 -0.59 5.58 7.69
N VAL A 90 -0.83 5.61 6.38
CA VAL A 90 -0.58 4.48 5.47
C VAL A 90 0.91 4.16 5.39
N ILE A 91 1.80 5.15 5.41
CA ILE A 91 3.26 4.92 5.48
C ILE A 91 3.62 4.11 6.73
N GLY A 92 3.17 4.55 7.90
CA GLY A 92 3.44 3.85 9.17
C GLY A 92 2.89 2.43 9.17
N LEU A 93 1.66 2.25 8.66
CA LEU A 93 1.02 0.95 8.53
C LEU A 93 1.79 0.02 7.57
N ALA A 94 2.21 0.53 6.41
CA ALA A 94 2.92 -0.22 5.40
C ALA A 94 4.30 -0.68 5.88
N ILE A 95 5.04 0.17 6.61
CA ILE A 95 6.33 -0.20 7.20
C ILE A 95 6.14 -1.27 8.29
N TYR A 96 5.10 -1.14 9.12
CA TYR A 96 4.80 -2.15 10.14
C TYR A 96 4.45 -3.50 9.52
N LEU A 97 3.62 -3.52 8.46
CA LEU A 97 3.28 -4.74 7.70
C LEU A 97 4.49 -5.33 6.97
N HIS A 98 5.38 -4.48 6.44
CA HIS A 98 6.63 -4.91 5.83
C HIS A 98 7.52 -5.69 6.80
N GLU A 99 7.72 -5.18 8.03
CA GLU A 99 8.59 -5.83 9.02
C GLU A 99 7.96 -7.11 9.59
N THR A 100 6.63 -7.14 9.72
CA THR A 100 5.92 -8.26 10.36
C THR A 100 5.53 -9.39 9.41
N LEU A 101 4.95 -9.08 8.25
CA LEU A 101 4.50 -10.05 7.25
C LEU A 101 5.56 -10.27 6.16
N GLY A 102 6.16 -9.19 5.66
CA GLY A 102 7.16 -9.28 4.59
C GLY A 102 8.40 -10.09 4.98
N LYS A 103 8.81 -10.04 6.25
CA LYS A 103 9.94 -10.83 6.78
C LYS A 103 9.58 -12.30 6.94
N LYS A 104 8.36 -12.61 7.40
CA LYS A 104 7.87 -13.99 7.58
C LYS A 104 7.66 -14.72 6.25
N ALA A 105 7.13 -14.03 5.25
CA ALA A 105 6.93 -14.60 3.91
C ALA A 105 8.28 -14.95 3.25
N ALA A 106 9.31 -14.09 3.41
CA ALA A 106 10.66 -14.37 2.91
C ALA A 106 11.30 -15.59 3.61
N THR A 107 11.13 -15.74 4.92
CA THR A 107 11.66 -16.91 5.65
C THR A 107 10.99 -18.22 5.23
N ASN A 108 9.69 -18.20 4.91
CA ASN A 108 8.99 -19.40 4.44
C ASN A 108 9.42 -19.80 3.02
N ASN A 109 9.50 -18.84 2.09
CA ASN A 109 9.95 -19.13 0.72
C ASN A 109 11.40 -19.64 0.67
N ALA A 110 12.28 -19.16 1.56
CA ALA A 110 13.67 -19.64 1.65
C ALA A 110 13.78 -21.07 2.21
N ARG A 111 12.80 -21.52 2.99
CA ARG A 111 12.75 -22.91 3.51
C ARG A 111 12.20 -23.89 2.49
N GLU A 112 11.24 -23.48 1.67
CA GLU A 112 10.75 -24.31 0.56
C GLU A 112 11.82 -24.51 -0.52
N SER A 113 12.67 -23.50 -0.79
CA SER A 113 13.75 -23.63 -1.78
C SER A 113 14.92 -24.50 -1.34
N ASP A 114 15.08 -24.76 -0.05
CA ASP A 114 16.17 -25.60 0.51
C ASP A 114 15.74 -27.09 0.65
N GLN A 115 14.46 -27.39 0.35
CA GLN A 115 13.87 -28.73 0.43
C GLN A 115 13.52 -29.34 -0.94
N GLY A 116 13.83 -28.65 -2.04
CA GLY A 116 13.63 -29.14 -3.42
C GLY A 116 14.96 -29.37 -4.13
#